data_AF-A0A3D4N6G7-F1
#
_entry.id   AF-A0A3D4N6G7-F1
#
_cell.length_a   1.000
_cell.length_b   1.000
_cell.length_c   1.000
_cell.angle_alpha   90.00
_cell.angle_beta   90.00
_cell.angle_gamma   90.00
#
_symmetry.space_group_name_H-M   'P 1'
#
loop_
_entity.id
_entity.type
_entity.pdbx_description
1 polymer ?
#
loop_
_entity_poly.entity_id
_entity_poly.type
_entity_poly.pdbx_seq_one_letter_code
_entity_poly.pdbx_strand_id
1 'polypeptide(L)'
;MEAFTGGEVNHLIEVYEREGYFDEFLHKEAALLTNLDWLCLPEQRLVELTRGRVFYDGLGRLNEIRAALHYYPCEVKLIKLAAYWECVSNEEAFAGRAVEFGDLLGLKLLAARMVNTMLKICFVLKETYVPYSKWFSRAFDALGLPEIKAQALDVVTGNEPAAIESKLAELYMAVLALQNACAGVPRVERVISNYYGRPYKVIKAGEIVSALRAAITDEQLKGIDLTLVGLDNKLDSSDFTNADVLEAFIKSFSR
;
A
#
# COMPACT_ATOMS: atom_id res chain seq x y z
N MET A 1 34.06 20.01 -4.64
CA MET A 1 33.58 19.53 -3.32
C MET A 1 34.80 18.97 -2.61
N GLU A 2 35.35 19.70 -1.65
CA GLU A 2 36.41 19.15 -0.79
C GLU A 2 35.81 18.09 0.13
N ALA A 3 36.50 16.96 0.29
CA ALA A 3 36.06 15.90 1.19
C ALA A 3 36.13 16.42 2.63
N PHE A 4 35.00 16.39 3.33
CA PHE A 4 34.92 16.74 4.74
C PHE A 4 35.56 15.61 5.55
N THR A 5 36.76 15.84 6.10
CA THR A 5 37.57 14.83 6.82
C THR A 5 37.58 15.01 8.34
N GLY A 6 36.72 15.86 8.90
CA GLY A 6 36.71 16.18 10.33
C GLY A 6 35.34 15.97 10.96
N GLY A 7 35.24 15.08 11.94
CA GLY A 7 34.03 14.81 12.70
C GLY A 7 34.08 13.42 13.34
N GLU A 8 33.31 13.21 14.41
CA GLU A 8 33.08 11.88 14.93
C GLU A 8 32.39 11.05 13.83
N VAL A 9 33.03 9.96 13.41
CA VAL A 9 32.46 9.09 12.38
C VAL A 9 31.35 8.31 13.06
N ASN A 10 30.11 8.73 12.86
CA ASN A 10 28.98 7.86 13.14
C ASN A 10 29.04 6.71 12.13
N HIS A 11 29.50 5.55 12.60
CA HIS A 11 29.66 4.37 11.76
C HIS A 11 28.32 3.79 11.26
N LEU A 12 27.18 4.34 11.74
CA LEU A 12 25.83 3.86 11.44
C LEU A 12 25.66 2.37 11.77
N ILE A 13 26.37 1.93 12.82
CA ILE A 13 26.26 0.59 13.39
C ILE A 13 25.44 0.74 14.67
N GLU A 14 24.21 0.25 14.63
CA GLU A 14 23.36 0.14 15.80
C GLU A 14 23.51 -1.26 16.39
N VAL A 15 23.70 -1.35 17.70
CA VAL A 15 23.83 -2.63 18.42
C VAL A 15 22.65 -2.76 19.35
N TYR A 16 21.89 -3.83 19.18
CA TYR A 16 20.72 -4.13 19.99
C TYR A 16 20.86 -5.50 20.64
N GLU A 17 20.40 -5.64 21.88
CA GLU A 17 20.06 -6.95 22.42
C GLU A 17 18.83 -7.48 21.67
N ARG A 18 18.76 -8.80 21.43
CA ARG A 18 17.69 -9.40 20.61
C ARG A 18 16.29 -9.00 21.09
N GLU A 19 16.03 -9.23 22.39
CA GLU A 19 14.79 -8.83 23.03
C GLU A 19 14.59 -7.32 22.88
N GLY A 20 15.63 -6.51 23.13
CA GLY A 20 15.59 -5.07 22.89
C GLY A 20 15.15 -4.66 21.48
N TYR A 21 15.72 -5.24 20.41
CA TYR A 21 15.35 -4.89 19.02
C TYR A 21 13.91 -5.29 18.68
N PHE A 22 13.50 -6.51 19.03
CA PHE A 22 12.17 -7.01 18.69
C PHE A 22 11.10 -6.47 19.62
N ASP A 23 11.40 -6.19 20.88
CA ASP A 23 10.49 -5.52 21.81
C ASP A 23 10.36 -4.03 21.48
N GLU A 24 11.43 -3.37 21.01
CA GLU A 24 11.34 -2.01 20.48
C GLU A 24 10.54 -1.95 19.17
N PHE A 25 10.70 -2.96 18.30
CA PHE A 25 10.05 -2.95 16.98
C PHE A 25 8.61 -3.48 16.99
N LEU A 26 8.36 -4.61 17.66
CA LEU A 26 7.08 -5.33 17.65
C LEU A 26 6.28 -5.10 18.93
N HIS A 27 6.93 -4.68 20.03
CA HIS A 27 6.36 -4.59 21.39
C HIS A 27 5.76 -5.90 21.94
N LYS A 28 5.78 -6.98 21.15
CA LYS A 28 5.18 -8.29 21.38
C LYS A 28 5.92 -9.34 20.53
N GLU A 29 5.82 -10.61 20.93
CA GLU A 29 6.28 -11.72 20.08
C GLU A 29 5.50 -11.75 18.76
N ALA A 30 6.19 -11.99 17.64
CA ALA A 30 5.58 -12.01 16.31
C ALA A 30 4.40 -13.00 16.19
N ALA A 31 4.46 -14.14 16.90
CA ALA A 31 3.40 -15.15 16.91
C ALA A 31 2.14 -14.71 17.67
N LEU A 32 2.23 -13.66 18.50
CA LEU A 32 1.13 -13.14 19.33
C LEU A 32 0.51 -11.86 18.76
N LEU A 33 0.97 -11.40 17.59
CA LEU A 33 0.43 -10.20 16.95
C LEU A 33 -1.02 -10.42 16.56
N THR A 34 -1.90 -9.57 17.10
CA THR A 34 -3.28 -9.46 16.65
C THR A 34 -3.34 -8.76 15.29
N ASN A 35 -4.49 -8.85 14.61
CA ASN A 35 -4.73 -8.13 13.37
C ASN A 35 -4.55 -6.60 13.51
N LEU A 36 -4.91 -6.03 14.68
CA LEU A 36 -4.69 -4.62 14.97
C LEU A 36 -3.20 -4.30 15.16
N ASP A 37 -2.45 -5.17 15.87
CA ASP A 37 -1.01 -4.98 16.02
C ASP A 37 -0.31 -4.94 14.66
N TRP A 38 -0.72 -5.82 13.73
CA TRP A 38 -0.23 -5.84 12.36
C TRP A 38 -0.47 -4.54 11.58
N LEU A 39 -1.58 -3.83 11.83
CA LEU A 39 -1.86 -2.54 11.20
C LEU A 39 -1.02 -1.39 11.77
N CYS A 40 -0.56 -1.50 13.00
CA CYS A 40 0.31 -0.51 13.64
C CYS A 40 1.76 -0.62 13.15
N LEU A 41 2.20 -1.80 12.71
CA LEU A 41 3.59 -2.00 12.27
C LEU A 41 3.91 -1.15 11.02
N PRO A 42 4.97 -0.31 11.06
CA PRO A 42 5.41 0.45 9.89
C PRO A 42 5.88 -0.49 8.77
N GLU A 43 5.33 -0.33 7.56
CA GLU A 43 5.63 -1.24 6.46
C GLU A 43 7.10 -1.15 6.02
N GLN A 44 7.69 0.03 6.14
CA GLN A 44 9.12 0.27 5.88
C GLN A 44 10.02 -0.60 6.77
N ARG A 45 9.70 -0.70 8.06
CA ARG A 45 10.46 -1.53 9.01
C ARG A 45 10.25 -3.01 8.72
N LEU A 46 9.05 -3.42 8.31
CA LEU A 46 8.79 -4.78 7.84
C LEU A 46 9.63 -5.12 6.61
N VAL A 47 9.78 -4.20 5.65
CA VAL A 47 10.68 -4.37 4.48
C VAL A 47 12.14 -4.52 4.92
N GLU A 48 12.63 -3.65 5.81
CA GLU A 48 13.99 -3.71 6.34
C GLU A 48 14.27 -5.06 7.01
N LEU A 49 13.37 -5.49 7.88
CA LEU A 49 13.51 -6.73 8.63
C LEU A 49 13.45 -7.95 7.73
N THR A 50 12.50 -8.01 6.78
CA THR A 50 12.23 -9.22 5.99
C THR A 50 13.11 -9.34 4.74
N ARG A 51 13.51 -8.22 4.13
CA ARG A 51 14.29 -8.20 2.87
C ARG A 51 15.73 -7.72 3.04
N GLY A 52 16.09 -7.16 4.19
CA GLY A 52 17.45 -6.72 4.48
C GLY A 52 18.47 -7.85 4.36
N ARG A 53 19.68 -7.53 3.88
CA ARG A 53 20.77 -8.50 3.81
C ARG A 53 21.24 -8.86 5.23
N VAL A 54 21.33 -10.15 5.51
CA VAL A 54 21.92 -10.67 6.76
C VAL A 54 23.40 -10.92 6.51
N PHE A 55 24.26 -10.30 7.30
CA PHE A 55 25.71 -10.52 7.22
C PHE A 55 26.16 -11.62 8.19
N TYR A 56 25.49 -11.74 9.34
CA TYR A 56 25.77 -12.74 10.36
C TYR A 56 24.51 -13.00 11.21
N ASP A 57 24.19 -14.27 11.45
CA ASP A 57 23.15 -14.72 12.41
C ASP A 57 23.72 -15.84 13.26
N GLY A 58 24.50 -15.47 14.29
CA GLY A 58 25.15 -16.44 15.17
C GLY A 58 24.20 -17.22 16.08
N LEU A 59 22.96 -16.75 16.24
CA LEU A 59 21.94 -17.42 17.07
C LEU A 59 21.03 -18.33 16.24
N GLY A 60 20.98 -18.16 14.91
CA GLY A 60 20.22 -18.99 13.99
C GLY A 60 18.70 -18.81 14.09
N ARG A 61 18.22 -17.68 14.62
CA ARG A 61 16.79 -17.44 14.92
C ARG A 61 16.14 -16.39 14.03
N LEU A 62 16.92 -15.63 13.24
CA LEU A 62 16.36 -14.54 12.43
C LEU A 62 15.40 -15.06 11.36
N ASN A 63 15.69 -16.23 10.80
CA ASN A 63 14.84 -16.85 9.79
C ASN A 63 13.44 -17.20 10.31
N GLU A 64 13.31 -17.62 11.57
CA GLU A 64 12.02 -17.93 12.19
C GLU A 64 11.14 -16.67 12.27
N ILE A 65 11.73 -15.55 12.71
CA ILE A 65 11.03 -14.26 12.81
C ILE A 65 10.67 -13.72 11.43
N ARG A 66 11.59 -13.78 10.47
CA ARG A 66 11.32 -13.37 9.08
C ARG A 66 10.23 -14.21 8.42
N ALA A 67 10.13 -15.50 8.78
CA ALA A 67 9.05 -16.35 8.30
C ALA A 67 7.71 -15.96 8.93
N ALA A 68 7.66 -15.68 10.23
CA ALA A 68 6.45 -15.21 10.91
C ALA A 68 5.98 -13.85 10.39
N LEU A 69 6.92 -12.97 10.02
CA LEU A 69 6.64 -11.64 9.48
C LEU A 69 6.67 -11.59 7.95
N HIS A 70 6.65 -12.76 7.29
CA HIS A 70 6.83 -12.84 5.83
C HIS A 70 5.80 -11.98 5.10
N TYR A 71 4.53 -12.08 5.50
CA TYR A 71 3.47 -11.22 5.01
C TYR A 71 2.29 -11.11 5.97
N TYR A 72 1.37 -10.19 5.69
CA TYR A 72 0.16 -9.96 6.46
C TYR A 72 -0.75 -11.20 6.54
N PRO A 73 -1.44 -11.42 7.68
CA PRO A 73 -2.59 -12.29 7.75
C PRO A 73 -3.67 -11.89 6.73
N CYS A 74 -4.50 -12.86 6.33
CA CYS A 74 -5.48 -12.66 5.26
C CYS A 74 -6.42 -11.46 5.52
N GLU A 75 -6.95 -11.31 6.73
CA GLU A 75 -7.87 -10.20 7.02
C GLU A 75 -7.19 -8.83 7.03
N VAL A 76 -5.92 -8.76 7.45
CA VAL A 76 -5.09 -7.55 7.36
C VAL A 76 -4.82 -7.20 5.89
N LYS A 77 -4.57 -8.19 5.04
CA LYS A 77 -4.48 -8.00 3.58
C LYS A 77 -5.78 -7.43 3.01
N LEU A 78 -6.93 -7.99 3.39
CA LEU A 78 -8.25 -7.54 2.93
C LEU A 78 -8.56 -6.10 3.33
N ILE A 79 -8.30 -5.72 4.59
CA ILE A 79 -8.56 -4.35 5.04
C ILE A 79 -7.62 -3.34 4.38
N LYS A 80 -6.35 -3.71 4.12
CA LYS A 80 -5.42 -2.85 3.35
C LYS A 80 -5.86 -2.67 1.91
N LEU A 81 -6.34 -3.74 1.25
CA LEU A 81 -6.94 -3.63 -0.09
C LEU A 81 -8.16 -2.70 -0.07
N ALA A 82 -9.05 -2.86 0.90
CA ALA A 82 -10.23 -2.01 1.05
C ALA A 82 -9.83 -0.54 1.22
N ALA A 83 -8.80 -0.28 2.02
CA ALA A 83 -8.28 1.05 2.28
C ALA A 83 -7.70 1.73 1.03
N TYR A 84 -7.03 0.99 0.13
CA TYR A 84 -6.54 1.55 -1.12
C TYR A 84 -7.65 1.71 -2.17
N TRP A 85 -8.59 0.77 -2.26
CA TRP A 85 -9.76 0.93 -3.14
C TRP A 85 -10.66 2.07 -2.69
N GLU A 86 -10.71 2.40 -1.40
CA GLU A 86 -11.42 3.58 -0.91
C GLU A 86 -10.78 4.87 -1.43
N CYS A 87 -9.45 4.97 -1.45
CA CYS A 87 -8.77 6.11 -2.07
C CYS A 87 -9.17 6.27 -3.55
N VAL A 88 -9.35 5.17 -4.28
CA VAL A 88 -9.83 5.20 -5.67
C VAL A 88 -11.28 5.63 -5.72
N SER A 89 -12.15 5.08 -4.87
CA SER A 89 -13.58 5.41 -4.83
C SER A 89 -13.83 6.89 -4.55
N ASN A 90 -12.96 7.53 -3.77
CA ASN A 90 -13.09 8.94 -3.43
C ASN A 90 -12.75 9.87 -4.60
N GLU A 91 -11.91 9.44 -5.54
CA GLU A 91 -11.35 10.31 -6.58
C GLU A 91 -11.60 9.82 -8.03
N GLU A 92 -12.13 8.62 -8.26
CA GLU A 92 -12.25 8.01 -9.61
C GLU A 92 -13.04 8.90 -10.60
N ALA A 93 -14.01 9.68 -10.11
CA ALA A 93 -14.78 10.61 -10.93
C ALA A 93 -14.01 11.88 -11.34
N PHE A 94 -12.91 12.20 -10.65
CA PHE A 94 -12.19 13.47 -10.83
C PHE A 94 -11.38 13.50 -12.12
N ALA A 95 -10.94 12.35 -12.64
CA ALA A 95 -10.27 12.27 -13.94
C ALA A 95 -11.20 12.74 -15.07
N GLY A 96 -12.41 12.18 -15.18
CA GLY A 96 -13.41 12.62 -16.16
C GLY A 96 -13.84 14.07 -15.97
N ARG A 97 -13.89 14.55 -14.71
CA ARG A 97 -14.12 15.96 -14.43
C ARG A 97 -12.99 16.84 -14.98
N ALA A 98 -11.73 16.50 -14.75
CA ALA A 98 -10.60 17.27 -15.26
C ALA A 98 -10.59 17.30 -16.80
N VAL A 99 -10.97 16.20 -17.46
CA VAL A 99 -11.18 16.15 -18.92
C VAL A 99 -12.27 17.14 -19.34
N GLU A 100 -13.43 17.15 -18.68
CA GLU A 100 -14.53 18.07 -18.99
C GLU A 100 -14.13 19.55 -18.92
N PHE A 101 -13.31 19.91 -17.93
CA PHE A 101 -12.84 21.30 -17.75
C PHE A 101 -11.60 21.65 -18.59
N GLY A 102 -11.04 20.70 -19.34
CA GLY A 102 -9.80 20.91 -20.10
C GLY A 102 -8.57 21.16 -19.20
N ASP A 103 -8.61 20.72 -17.95
CA ASP A 103 -7.51 20.87 -16.99
C ASP A 103 -6.52 19.70 -17.11
N LEU A 104 -5.61 19.81 -18.09
CA LEU A 104 -4.61 18.76 -18.32
C LEU A 104 -3.66 18.60 -17.12
N LEU A 105 -3.28 19.68 -16.43
CA LEU A 105 -2.40 19.57 -15.27
C LEU A 105 -3.10 18.83 -14.12
N GLY A 106 -4.32 19.23 -13.80
CA GLY A 106 -5.14 18.56 -12.78
C GLY A 106 -5.35 17.08 -13.12
N LEU A 107 -5.67 16.76 -14.38
CA LEU A 107 -5.78 15.39 -14.86
C LEU A 107 -4.48 14.59 -14.64
N LYS A 108 -3.32 15.15 -14.98
CA LYS A 108 -2.02 14.45 -14.82
C LYS A 108 -1.66 14.21 -13.36
N LEU A 109 -1.92 15.18 -12.47
CA LEU A 109 -1.69 15.02 -11.03
C LEU A 109 -2.58 13.92 -10.44
N LEU A 110 -3.87 13.92 -10.80
CA LEU A 110 -4.82 12.88 -10.38
C LEU A 110 -4.44 11.51 -10.94
N ALA A 111 -4.12 11.43 -12.24
CA ALA A 111 -3.74 10.19 -12.89
C ALA A 111 -2.47 9.58 -12.26
N ALA A 112 -1.45 10.40 -11.98
CA ALA A 112 -0.23 9.94 -11.32
C ALA A 112 -0.51 9.38 -9.91
N ARG A 113 -1.37 10.05 -9.12
CA ARG A 113 -1.79 9.55 -7.80
C ARG A 113 -2.58 8.25 -7.90
N MET A 114 -3.54 8.16 -8.82
CA MET A 114 -4.32 6.94 -9.03
C MET A 114 -3.46 5.77 -9.49
N VAL A 115 -2.50 6.01 -10.40
CA VAL A 115 -1.50 5.01 -10.80
C VAL A 115 -0.70 4.56 -9.59
N ASN A 116 -0.21 5.48 -8.75
CA ASN A 116 0.51 5.13 -7.54
C ASN A 116 -0.31 4.20 -6.61
N THR A 117 -1.58 4.53 -6.36
CA THR A 117 -2.51 3.68 -5.60
C THR A 117 -2.74 2.31 -6.25
N MET A 118 -2.90 2.25 -7.58
CA MET A 118 -3.04 0.99 -8.32
C MET A 118 -1.82 0.08 -8.16
N LEU A 119 -0.63 0.65 -8.22
CA LEU A 119 0.60 -0.12 -8.03
C LEU A 119 0.74 -0.60 -6.58
N LYS A 120 0.31 0.18 -5.58
CA LYS A 120 0.24 -0.25 -4.17
C LYS A 120 -0.72 -1.41 -3.95
N ILE A 121 -1.87 -1.42 -4.62
CA ILE A 121 -2.78 -2.58 -4.60
C ILE A 121 -2.08 -3.82 -5.16
N CYS A 122 -1.35 -3.70 -6.26
CA CYS A 122 -0.57 -4.82 -6.80
C CYS A 122 0.49 -5.36 -5.82
N PHE A 123 1.17 -4.49 -5.05
CA PHE A 123 2.07 -4.93 -3.97
C PHE A 123 1.33 -5.80 -2.95
N VAL A 124 0.14 -5.36 -2.52
CA VAL A 124 -0.67 -6.12 -1.57
C VAL A 124 -1.12 -7.47 -2.14
N LEU A 125 -1.56 -7.49 -3.39
CA LEU A 125 -2.00 -8.71 -4.08
C LEU A 125 -0.86 -9.72 -4.29
N LYS A 126 0.37 -9.21 -4.47
CA LYS A 126 1.59 -10.00 -4.63
C LYS A 126 2.32 -10.29 -3.31
N GLU A 127 1.64 -10.05 -2.19
CA GLU A 127 2.14 -10.38 -0.86
C GLU A 127 3.55 -9.82 -0.60
N THR A 128 3.76 -8.59 -1.06
CA THR A 128 5.03 -7.87 -0.94
C THR A 128 4.78 -6.53 -0.28
N TYR A 129 5.52 -6.24 0.78
CA TYR A 129 5.43 -4.94 1.43
C TYR A 129 5.87 -3.80 0.50
N VAL A 130 5.14 -2.69 0.52
CA VAL A 130 5.44 -1.47 -0.23
C VAL A 130 6.73 -0.84 0.34
N PRO A 131 7.77 -0.64 -0.48
CA PRO A 131 9.01 -0.02 -0.01
C PRO A 131 8.92 1.51 -0.06
N TYR A 132 9.95 2.16 0.49
CA TYR A 132 10.16 3.60 0.31
C TYR A 132 9.98 4.06 -1.15
N SER A 133 9.40 5.25 -1.31
CA SER A 133 9.05 5.85 -2.62
C SER A 133 10.21 5.87 -3.61
N LYS A 134 11.44 6.13 -3.16
CA LYS A 134 12.66 6.11 -4.01
C LYS A 134 12.98 4.75 -4.63
N TRP A 135 12.48 3.65 -4.04
CA TRP A 135 12.65 2.29 -4.53
C TRP A 135 11.41 1.71 -5.19
N PHE A 136 10.28 2.43 -5.13
CA PHE A 136 8.95 1.93 -5.49
C PHE A 136 8.88 1.32 -6.90
N SER A 137 9.27 2.07 -7.93
CA SER A 137 9.22 1.61 -9.32
C SER A 137 10.15 0.41 -9.57
N ARG A 138 11.35 0.43 -8.97
CA ARG A 138 12.31 -0.68 -9.09
C ARG A 138 11.81 -1.95 -8.39
N ALA A 139 11.16 -1.80 -7.23
CA ALA A 139 10.57 -2.92 -6.53
C ALA A 139 9.35 -3.49 -7.25
N PHE A 140 8.61 -2.65 -7.98
CA PHE A 140 7.47 -3.10 -8.80
C PHE A 140 7.90 -4.10 -9.88
N ASP A 141 9.09 -3.95 -10.46
CA ASP A 141 9.63 -4.90 -11.44
C ASP A 141 9.74 -6.32 -10.88
N ALA A 142 10.03 -6.46 -9.59
CA ALA A 142 10.15 -7.75 -8.93
C ALA A 142 8.78 -8.45 -8.72
N LEU A 143 7.66 -7.75 -8.95
CA LEU A 143 6.31 -8.34 -8.83
C LEU A 143 5.90 -9.18 -10.05
N GLY A 144 6.64 -9.08 -11.16
CA GLY A 144 6.34 -9.83 -12.39
C GLY A 144 5.03 -9.41 -13.04
N LEU A 145 4.75 -8.10 -13.09
CA LEU A 145 3.53 -7.52 -13.68
C LEU A 145 3.86 -6.52 -14.81
N PRO A 146 4.56 -6.94 -15.88
CA PRO A 146 5.04 -6.02 -16.92
C PRO A 146 3.90 -5.33 -17.69
N GLU A 147 2.76 -5.99 -17.89
CA GLU A 147 1.61 -5.42 -18.58
C GLU A 147 0.98 -4.28 -17.79
N ILE A 148 0.79 -4.47 -16.47
CA ILE A 148 0.28 -3.42 -15.58
C ILE A 148 1.28 -2.26 -15.50
N LYS A 149 2.59 -2.55 -15.46
CA LYS A 149 3.63 -1.50 -15.49
C LYS A 149 3.58 -0.69 -16.79
N ALA A 150 3.40 -1.35 -17.93
CA ALA A 150 3.29 -0.68 -19.22
C ALA A 150 2.02 0.21 -19.28
N GLN A 151 0.86 -0.30 -18.85
CA GLN A 151 -0.38 0.47 -18.78
C GLN A 151 -0.25 1.69 -17.84
N ALA A 152 0.37 1.51 -16.68
CA ALA A 152 0.66 2.61 -15.76
C ALA A 152 1.56 3.69 -16.39
N LEU A 153 2.60 3.29 -17.12
CA LEU A 153 3.48 4.20 -17.84
C LEU A 153 2.72 4.97 -18.92
N ASP A 154 1.85 4.29 -19.64
CA ASP A 154 1.00 4.83 -20.69
C ASP A 154 0.02 5.91 -20.19
N VAL A 155 -0.49 5.75 -18.96
CA VAL A 155 -1.32 6.75 -18.30
C VAL A 155 -0.51 8.01 -17.98
N VAL A 156 0.66 7.88 -17.35
CA VAL A 156 1.45 9.04 -16.86
C VAL A 156 2.20 9.78 -17.96
N THR A 157 2.52 9.12 -19.08
CA THR A 157 3.20 9.72 -20.24
C THR A 157 2.24 10.33 -21.26
N GLY A 158 0.95 10.02 -21.16
CA GLY A 158 -0.09 10.56 -22.03
C GLY A 158 -0.22 12.09 -21.94
N ASN A 159 -0.65 12.70 -23.05
CA ASN A 159 -0.98 14.13 -23.13
C ASN A 159 -2.36 14.40 -23.75
N GLU A 160 -3.06 13.36 -24.22
CA GLU A 160 -4.40 13.48 -24.79
C GLU A 160 -5.42 13.14 -23.68
N PRO A 161 -6.26 14.10 -23.23
CA PRO A 161 -7.09 13.92 -22.04
C PRO A 161 -8.01 12.68 -22.07
N ALA A 162 -8.67 12.40 -23.19
CA ALA A 162 -9.61 11.28 -23.27
C ALA A 162 -8.88 9.92 -23.26
N ALA A 163 -7.69 9.82 -23.87
CA ALA A 163 -6.84 8.63 -23.76
C ALA A 163 -6.34 8.42 -22.33
N ILE A 164 -5.96 9.48 -21.61
CA ILE A 164 -5.52 9.35 -20.21
C ILE A 164 -6.66 8.76 -19.35
N GLU A 165 -7.88 9.30 -19.45
CA GLU A 165 -9.05 8.77 -18.72
C GLU A 165 -9.33 7.31 -19.10
N SER A 166 -9.29 6.99 -20.39
CA SER A 166 -9.56 5.63 -20.89
C SER A 166 -8.52 4.62 -20.40
N LYS A 167 -7.23 4.95 -20.51
CA LYS A 167 -6.13 4.10 -20.05
C LYS A 167 -6.13 3.92 -18.54
N LEU A 168 -6.55 4.96 -17.79
CA LEU A 168 -6.70 4.85 -16.35
C LEU A 168 -7.84 3.88 -15.98
N ALA A 169 -8.97 3.94 -16.69
CA ALA A 169 -10.06 2.99 -16.52
C ALA A 169 -9.65 1.54 -16.88
N GLU A 170 -8.85 1.36 -17.94
CA GLU A 170 -8.27 0.06 -18.31
C GLU A 170 -7.34 -0.47 -17.21
N LEU A 171 -6.50 0.38 -16.63
CA LEU A 171 -5.62 0.02 -15.51
C LEU A 171 -6.43 -0.45 -14.30
N TYR A 172 -7.55 0.23 -13.96
CA TYR A 172 -8.44 -0.22 -12.89
C TYR A 172 -8.96 -1.64 -13.12
N MET A 173 -9.39 -1.94 -14.36
CA MET A 173 -9.88 -3.26 -14.73
C MET A 173 -8.77 -4.32 -14.68
N ALA A 174 -7.55 -4.00 -15.12
CA ALA A 174 -6.41 -4.91 -15.06
C ALA A 174 -6.03 -5.28 -13.62
N VAL A 175 -6.01 -4.29 -12.71
CA VAL A 175 -5.74 -4.52 -11.30
C VAL A 175 -6.86 -5.31 -10.62
N LEU A 176 -8.13 -5.03 -10.94
CA LEU A 176 -9.25 -5.83 -10.44
C LEU A 176 -9.19 -7.28 -10.95
N ALA A 177 -8.80 -7.50 -12.21
CA ALA A 177 -8.62 -8.85 -12.75
C ALA A 177 -7.51 -9.61 -12.00
N LEU A 178 -6.40 -8.94 -11.68
CA LEU A 178 -5.36 -9.50 -10.82
C LEU A 178 -5.91 -9.85 -9.43
N GLN A 179 -6.70 -8.96 -8.82
CA GLN A 179 -7.33 -9.21 -7.52
C GLN A 179 -8.23 -10.45 -7.55
N ASN A 180 -9.08 -10.56 -8.56
CA ASN A 180 -10.02 -11.67 -8.72
C ASN A 180 -9.33 -13.03 -8.95
N ALA A 181 -8.05 -13.03 -9.32
CA ALA A 181 -7.22 -14.23 -9.46
C ALA A 181 -6.46 -14.61 -8.17
N CYS A 182 -6.43 -13.73 -7.17
CA CYS A 182 -5.73 -13.97 -5.92
C CYS A 182 -6.57 -14.81 -4.94
N ALA A 183 -5.99 -15.90 -4.43
CA ALA A 183 -6.62 -16.70 -3.39
C ALA A 183 -6.85 -15.88 -2.10
N GLY A 184 -7.94 -16.17 -1.40
CA GLY A 184 -8.31 -15.48 -0.15
C GLY A 184 -8.84 -14.07 -0.33
N VAL A 185 -8.98 -13.56 -1.57
CA VAL A 185 -9.61 -12.28 -1.85
C VAL A 185 -10.97 -12.51 -2.53
N PRO A 186 -12.07 -11.89 -2.05
CA PRO A 186 -13.37 -12.06 -2.67
C PRO A 186 -13.35 -11.55 -4.11
N ARG A 187 -13.91 -12.37 -5.01
CA ARG A 187 -14.09 -11.99 -6.40
C ARG A 187 -15.20 -10.94 -6.53
N VAL A 188 -14.93 -9.87 -7.28
CA VAL A 188 -15.89 -8.80 -7.56
C VAL A 188 -15.96 -8.57 -9.06
N GLU A 189 -17.15 -8.71 -9.63
CA GLU A 189 -17.38 -8.39 -11.05
C GLU A 189 -17.74 -6.91 -11.18
N ARG A 190 -16.97 -6.17 -11.98
CA ARG A 190 -17.22 -4.77 -12.29
C ARG A 190 -17.05 -4.52 -13.77
N VAL A 191 -17.69 -3.46 -14.25
CA VAL A 191 -17.46 -2.90 -15.58
C VAL A 191 -17.30 -1.39 -15.45
N ILE A 192 -16.54 -0.80 -16.35
CA ILE A 192 -16.44 0.65 -16.44
C ILE A 192 -17.80 1.21 -16.85
N SER A 193 -18.25 2.22 -16.10
CA SER A 193 -19.56 2.84 -16.28
C SER A 193 -19.51 4.33 -16.00
N ASN A 194 -20.61 5.02 -16.31
CA ASN A 194 -20.75 6.45 -16.09
C ASN A 194 -20.95 6.79 -14.60
N TYR A 195 -20.36 7.90 -14.17
CA TYR A 195 -20.52 8.40 -12.80
C TYR A 195 -21.83 9.20 -12.61
N TYR A 196 -22.89 8.54 -12.12
CA TYR A 196 -24.18 9.17 -11.77
C TYR A 196 -24.74 10.07 -12.89
N GLY A 197 -24.80 9.53 -14.12
CA GLY A 197 -25.29 10.24 -15.30
C GLY A 197 -24.26 11.12 -16.00
N ARG A 198 -23.09 11.36 -15.39
CA ARG A 198 -21.96 12.05 -16.02
C ARG A 198 -21.12 11.06 -16.83
N PRO A 199 -20.60 11.42 -18.01
CA PRO A 199 -19.85 10.51 -18.88
C PRO A 199 -18.42 10.24 -18.38
N TYR A 200 -18.18 10.26 -17.07
CA TYR A 200 -16.87 9.97 -16.46
C TYR A 200 -16.72 8.46 -16.30
N LYS A 201 -15.59 7.93 -16.74
CA LYS A 201 -15.30 6.50 -16.72
C LYS A 201 -14.84 6.04 -15.34
N VAL A 202 -15.72 5.37 -14.60
CA VAL A 202 -15.46 4.91 -13.23
C VAL A 202 -15.65 3.41 -13.08
N ILE A 203 -14.90 2.80 -12.17
CA ILE A 203 -15.03 1.37 -11.83
C ILE A 203 -16.08 1.14 -10.73
N LYS A 204 -16.50 2.20 -10.02
CA LYS A 204 -17.34 2.13 -8.82
C LYS A 204 -16.62 1.37 -7.71
N ALA A 205 -15.44 1.85 -7.36
CA ALA A 205 -14.55 1.20 -6.41
C ALA A 205 -15.19 0.97 -5.04
N GLY A 206 -16.19 1.78 -4.64
CA GLY A 206 -16.96 1.56 -3.41
C GLY A 206 -17.66 0.20 -3.30
N GLU A 207 -18.04 -0.42 -4.43
CA GLU A 207 -18.58 -1.79 -4.42
C GLU A 207 -17.47 -2.83 -4.13
N ILE A 208 -16.26 -2.58 -4.62
CA ILE A 208 -15.08 -3.42 -4.33
C ILE A 208 -14.73 -3.31 -2.84
N VAL A 209 -14.73 -2.08 -2.29
CA VAL A 209 -14.51 -1.83 -0.85
C VAL A 209 -15.55 -2.59 -0.02
N SER A 210 -16.82 -2.52 -0.39
CA SER A 210 -17.91 -3.19 0.32
C SER A 210 -17.73 -4.71 0.33
N ALA A 211 -17.36 -5.32 -0.80
CA ALA A 211 -17.11 -6.75 -0.89
C ALA A 211 -15.90 -7.19 -0.06
N LEU A 212 -14.81 -6.40 -0.07
CA LEU A 212 -13.62 -6.66 0.75
C LEU A 212 -13.95 -6.59 2.25
N ARG A 213 -14.68 -5.56 2.70
CA ARG A 213 -15.10 -5.43 4.11
C ARG A 213 -16.05 -6.55 4.54
N ALA A 214 -16.94 -6.99 3.65
CA ALA A 214 -17.87 -8.08 3.95
C ALA A 214 -17.19 -9.45 4.15
N ALA A 215 -15.98 -9.62 3.62
CA ALA A 215 -15.19 -10.84 3.77
C ALA A 215 -14.35 -10.88 5.08
N ILE A 216 -14.30 -9.78 5.83
CA ILE A 216 -13.57 -9.68 7.11
C ILE A 216 -14.48 -10.19 8.25
N THR A 217 -13.97 -11.11 9.06
CA THR A 217 -14.71 -11.69 10.20
C THR A 217 -14.28 -11.09 11.55
N ASP A 218 -13.08 -10.54 11.64
CA ASP A 218 -12.60 -9.80 12.80
C ASP A 218 -13.40 -8.50 12.95
N GLU A 219 -14.21 -8.42 14.01
CA GLU A 219 -15.07 -7.28 14.28
C GLU A 219 -14.29 -5.98 14.56
N GLN A 220 -13.06 -6.06 15.07
CA GLN A 220 -12.21 -4.88 15.28
C GLN A 220 -11.72 -4.32 13.95
N LEU A 221 -11.29 -5.19 13.03
CA LEU A 221 -10.92 -4.77 11.67
C LEU A 221 -12.13 -4.27 10.88
N LYS A 222 -13.26 -4.95 10.99
CA LYS A 222 -14.47 -4.64 10.24
C LYS A 222 -15.02 -3.25 10.57
N GLY A 223 -14.83 -2.76 11.79
CA GLY A 223 -15.25 -1.43 12.24
C GLY A 223 -14.22 -0.32 12.02
N ILE A 224 -13.00 -0.63 11.57
CA ILE A 224 -11.93 0.37 11.50
C ILE A 224 -12.21 1.43 10.44
N ASP A 225 -11.79 2.66 10.73
CA ASP A 225 -11.76 3.74 9.76
C ASP A 225 -10.66 3.47 8.74
N LEU A 226 -11.04 3.27 7.48
CA LEU A 226 -10.13 2.95 6.39
C LEU A 226 -9.19 4.11 6.07
N THR A 227 -9.53 5.35 6.44
CA THR A 227 -8.63 6.51 6.28
C THR A 227 -7.37 6.35 7.12
N LEU A 228 -7.44 5.63 8.24
CA LEU A 228 -6.33 5.37 9.15
C LEU A 228 -5.47 4.16 8.73
N VAL A 229 -6.00 3.27 7.89
CA VAL A 229 -5.30 2.06 7.47
C VAL A 229 -4.25 2.38 6.39
N GLY A 230 -2.99 2.03 6.65
CA GLY A 230 -1.86 2.19 5.71
C GLY A 230 -1.50 3.64 5.43
N LEU A 231 -1.65 4.53 6.42
CA LEU A 231 -1.36 5.96 6.32
C LEU A 231 0.08 6.24 5.88
N ASP A 232 1.04 5.49 6.40
CA ASP A 232 2.46 5.53 6.02
C ASP A 232 2.68 5.38 4.50
N ASN A 233 1.77 4.71 3.82
CA ASN A 233 1.79 4.51 2.38
C ASN A 233 0.74 5.32 1.64
N LYS A 234 -0.14 6.07 2.31
CA LYS A 234 -1.11 6.96 1.65
C LYS A 234 -0.65 8.40 1.61
N LEU A 235 0.21 8.79 2.54
CA LEU A 235 0.83 10.11 2.57
C LEU A 235 2.06 10.14 1.66
N ASP A 236 2.29 11.29 1.02
CA ASP A 236 3.45 11.52 0.16
C ASP A 236 4.72 11.90 0.96
N SER A 237 4.62 11.97 2.29
CA SER A 237 5.74 12.25 3.21
C SER A 237 6.46 10.98 3.65
N SER A 238 7.79 11.03 3.76
CA SER A 238 8.62 9.89 4.19
C SER A 238 8.76 9.75 5.71
N ASP A 239 8.43 10.79 6.47
CA ASP A 239 8.79 10.91 7.89
C ASP A 239 7.64 10.54 8.84
N PHE A 240 6.62 9.86 8.31
CA PHE A 240 5.39 9.53 9.04
C PHE A 240 5.16 8.01 9.02
N THR A 241 4.77 7.43 10.16
CA THR A 241 4.50 5.99 10.27
C THR A 241 3.11 5.69 10.87
N ASN A 242 2.61 4.47 10.65
CA ASN A 242 1.33 4.05 11.24
C ASN A 242 1.39 3.98 12.77
N ALA A 243 2.55 3.66 13.35
CA ALA A 243 2.74 3.61 14.79
C ALA A 243 2.42 4.96 15.46
N ASP A 244 2.78 6.07 14.82
CA ASP A 244 2.57 7.42 15.38
C ASP A 244 1.10 7.78 15.57
N VAL A 245 0.19 7.18 14.78
CA VAL A 245 -1.24 7.56 14.75
C VAL A 245 -2.17 6.41 15.10
N LEU A 246 -2.06 5.26 14.42
CA LEU A 246 -3.00 4.16 14.61
C LEU A 246 -2.86 3.54 16.01
N GLU A 247 -1.63 3.39 16.49
CA GLU A 247 -1.38 2.86 17.83
C GLU A 247 -1.89 3.83 18.90
N ALA A 248 -1.64 5.13 18.74
CA ALA A 248 -2.15 6.17 19.64
C ALA A 248 -3.68 6.20 19.66
N PHE A 249 -4.31 6.07 18.50
CA PHE A 249 -5.76 6.01 18.35
C PHE A 249 -6.34 4.77 19.05
N ILE A 250 -5.79 3.57 18.80
CA ILE A 250 -6.27 2.33 19.42
C ILE A 250 -6.12 2.37 20.96
N LYS A 251 -5.00 2.88 21.47
CA LYS A 251 -4.77 3.06 22.92
C LYS A 251 -5.82 3.97 23.56
N SER A 252 -6.43 4.88 22.82
CA SER A 252 -7.48 5.78 23.35
C SER A 252 -8.81 5.06 23.65
N PHE A 253 -9.08 3.89 23.04
CA PHE A 253 -10.29 3.09 23.29
C PHE A 253 -10.11 1.98 24.34
N SER A 254 -8.87 1.75 24.79
CA SER A 254 -8.54 0.69 25.76
C SER A 254 -8.51 1.18 27.21
N ARG A 255 -9.15 2.32 27.51
CA ARG A 255 -9.27 2.92 28.85
C ARG A 255 -10.69 2.85 29.38
#